data_AF-A0A378C1R8-F1
#
_entry.id   AF-A0A378C1R8-F1
#
_cell.length_a   1.000
_cell.length_b   1.000
_cell.length_c   1.000
_cell.angle_alpha   90.00
_cell.angle_beta   90.00
_cell.angle_gamma   90.00
#
_symmetry.space_group_name_H-M   'P 1'
#
loop_
_entity.id
_entity.type
_entity.pdbx_description
1 polymer ?
#
loop_
_entity_poly.entity_id
_entity_poly.type
_entity_poly.pdbx_seq_one_letter_code
_entity_poly.pdbx_strand_id
1 'polypeptide(L)'
;MSPPNVLLMTGRAAVIKRLLTIVERVDNAGDRSVVTVPLSWASAAEVVKLVTELNKDTSKSALPGSMVANVVADERTNAVLVSGEPNSRQRIIAMIKQLDRQQAVQGNTKVIYLKYAKAADLVEVLTGISSSLQSDKQSARPVAAIDKNIIIKAHGQTNALIVTAAPDVMNDLERVIAQLDIRRPQVLVEAIIAEVQDADGLNLGIQWANKNAGMTQFTNSGLPISTAIAGANQYNKDGTISSSLASAPRLV
;
A
#
# COMPACT_ATOMS: atom_id res chain seq x y z
N MET A 1 46.08 -35.18 -13.59
CA MET A 1 46.58 -35.70 -12.29
C MET A 1 47.53 -34.66 -11.74
N SER A 2 47.25 -34.09 -10.56
CA SER A 2 48.17 -33.16 -9.90
C SER A 2 49.44 -33.93 -9.48
N PRO A 3 50.65 -33.36 -9.62
CA PRO A 3 51.87 -34.00 -9.14
C PRO A 3 51.76 -34.29 -7.63
N PRO A 4 52.28 -35.43 -7.14
CA PRO A 4 52.30 -35.71 -5.70
C PRO A 4 53.22 -34.71 -4.97
N ASN A 5 52.73 -34.11 -3.88
CA ASN A 5 53.50 -33.20 -3.02
C ASN A 5 54.49 -34.01 -2.15
N VAL A 6 55.56 -34.54 -2.76
CA VAL A 6 56.61 -35.31 -2.08
C VAL A 6 57.94 -34.59 -2.19
N LEU A 7 58.62 -34.41 -1.06
CA LEU A 7 59.96 -33.82 -0.99
C LEU A 7 60.96 -34.90 -0.56
N LEU A 8 61.79 -35.36 -1.50
CA LEU A 8 62.90 -36.27 -1.22
C LEU A 8 64.13 -35.47 -0.77
N MET A 9 64.69 -35.82 0.39
CA MET A 9 65.87 -35.13 0.95
C MET A 9 67.03 -36.11 1.09
N THR A 10 68.21 -35.72 0.60
CA THR A 10 69.46 -36.47 0.76
C THR A 10 70.58 -35.51 1.20
N GLY A 11 71.41 -35.92 2.15
CA GLY A 11 72.49 -35.09 2.67
C GLY A 11 73.04 -35.54 4.01
N ARG A 12 73.91 -34.71 4.61
CA ARG A 12 74.49 -34.97 5.94
C ARG A 12 73.41 -34.86 7.04
N ALA A 13 73.48 -35.72 8.04
CA ALA A 13 72.48 -35.80 9.14
C ALA A 13 72.21 -34.45 9.83
N ALA A 14 73.23 -33.60 10.03
CA ALA A 14 73.07 -32.28 10.62
C ALA A 14 72.21 -31.32 9.76
N VAL A 15 72.32 -31.41 8.43
CA VAL A 15 71.53 -30.60 7.50
C VAL A 15 70.09 -31.09 7.44
N ILE A 16 69.89 -32.43 7.41
CA ILE A 16 68.56 -33.03 7.43
C ILE A 16 67.79 -32.62 8.69
N LYS A 17 68.43 -32.65 9.87
CA LYS A 17 67.78 -32.22 11.12
C LYS A 17 67.34 -30.75 11.08
N ARG A 18 68.15 -29.86 10.49
CA ARG A 18 67.81 -28.44 10.33
C ARG A 18 66.67 -28.23 9.32
N LEU A 19 66.69 -28.96 8.20
CA LEU A 19 65.63 -28.90 7.19
C LEU A 19 64.31 -29.45 7.76
N LEU A 20 64.35 -30.52 8.54
CA LEU A 20 63.17 -31.08 9.21
C LEU A 20 62.51 -30.04 10.12
N THR A 21 63.27 -29.34 10.97
CA THR A 21 62.72 -28.29 11.84
C THR A 21 62.14 -27.12 11.05
N ILE A 22 62.70 -26.75 9.90
CA ILE A 22 62.15 -25.70 9.04
C ILE A 22 60.83 -26.17 8.42
N VAL A 23 60.77 -27.40 7.90
CA VAL A 23 59.57 -27.97 7.30
C VAL A 23 58.44 -28.08 8.32
N GLU A 24 58.70 -28.63 9.52
CA GLU A 24 57.69 -28.72 10.59
C GLU A 24 57.16 -27.33 10.99
N ARG A 25 58.04 -26.32 11.03
CA ARG A 25 57.64 -24.95 11.37
C ARG A 25 56.82 -24.29 10.25
N VAL A 26 57.13 -24.58 8.99
CA VAL A 26 56.40 -24.06 7.82
C VAL A 26 55.07 -24.78 7.62
N ASP A 27 55.00 -26.09 7.90
CA ASP A 27 53.78 -26.89 7.82
C ASP A 27 52.75 -26.43 8.87
N ASN A 28 53.19 -26.23 10.12
CA ASN A 28 52.32 -25.71 11.19
C ASN A 28 51.89 -24.25 10.94
N ALA A 29 52.70 -23.45 10.23
CA ALA A 29 52.33 -22.10 9.83
C ALA A 29 51.30 -22.06 8.68
N GLY A 30 51.09 -23.19 7.98
CA GLY A 30 50.17 -23.32 6.86
C GLY A 30 48.87 -24.08 7.18
N ASP A 31 48.62 -24.44 8.44
CA ASP A 31 47.43 -25.20 8.83
C ASP A 31 46.13 -24.42 8.58
N ARG A 32 45.43 -24.79 7.50
CA ARG A 32 44.15 -24.24 7.10
C ARG A 32 43.05 -25.22 7.50
N SER A 33 42.45 -24.96 8.65
CA SER A 33 41.28 -25.71 9.12
C SER A 33 39.98 -24.92 8.93
N VAL A 34 38.89 -25.66 8.69
CA VAL A 34 37.53 -25.12 8.52
C VAL A 34 36.78 -25.25 9.84
N VAL A 35 36.15 -24.17 10.28
CA VAL A 35 35.27 -24.14 11.45
C VAL A 35 33.90 -23.62 11.05
N THR A 36 32.86 -24.23 11.62
CA THR A 36 31.47 -23.80 11.46
C THR A 36 31.05 -22.95 12.66
N VAL A 37 30.48 -21.78 12.41
CA VAL A 37 29.93 -20.88 13.44
C VAL A 37 28.43 -20.71 13.21
N PRO A 38 27.55 -21.24 14.08
CA PRO A 38 26.12 -21.03 13.97
C PRO A 38 25.74 -19.59 14.35
N LEU A 39 24.74 -19.01 13.68
CA LEU A 39 24.19 -17.68 13.96
C LEU A 39 22.80 -17.78 14.58
N SER A 40 22.51 -16.92 15.57
CA SER A 40 21.22 -16.94 16.29
C SER A 40 20.24 -15.88 15.79
N TRP A 41 20.72 -14.71 15.36
CA TRP A 41 19.89 -13.54 15.05
C TRP A 41 20.09 -13.05 13.62
N ALA A 42 21.34 -13.00 13.15
CA ALA A 42 21.66 -12.50 11.81
C ALA A 42 21.54 -13.59 10.74
N SER A 43 21.25 -13.17 9.50
CA SER A 43 21.26 -14.06 8.33
C SER A 43 22.69 -14.36 7.87
N ALA A 44 23.02 -15.64 7.68
CA ALA A 44 24.34 -16.08 7.24
C ALA A 44 24.76 -15.43 5.90
N ALA A 45 23.83 -15.28 4.95
CA ALA A 45 24.11 -14.67 3.65
C ALA A 45 24.53 -13.19 3.78
N GLU A 46 23.85 -12.43 4.63
CA GLU A 46 24.13 -11.01 4.85
C GLU A 46 25.44 -10.80 5.61
N VAL A 47 25.68 -11.61 6.64
CA VAL A 47 26.94 -11.58 7.41
C VAL A 47 28.13 -11.85 6.51
N VAL A 48 28.06 -12.88 5.66
CA VAL A 48 29.16 -13.20 4.73
C VAL A 48 29.36 -12.08 3.71
N LYS A 49 28.30 -11.50 3.17
CA LYS A 49 28.41 -10.34 2.25
C LYS A 49 29.13 -9.16 2.91
N LEU A 50 28.79 -8.84 4.16
CA LEU A 50 29.44 -7.75 4.89
C LEU A 50 30.89 -8.07 5.25
N VAL A 51 31.16 -9.28 5.74
CA VAL A 51 32.51 -9.71 6.11
C VAL A 51 33.43 -9.80 4.89
N THR A 52 32.93 -10.29 3.75
CA THR A 52 33.71 -10.33 2.50
C THR A 52 34.01 -8.93 1.98
N GLU A 53 33.07 -7.98 2.07
CA GLU A 53 33.30 -6.59 1.69
C GLU A 53 34.38 -5.93 2.55
N LEU A 54 34.30 -6.11 3.88
CA LEU A 54 35.32 -5.60 4.80
C LEU A 54 36.71 -6.27 4.60
N ASN A 55 36.73 -7.54 4.18
CA ASN A 55 37.98 -8.24 3.89
C ASN A 55 38.61 -7.79 2.55
N LYS A 56 37.81 -7.40 1.55
CA LYS A 56 38.32 -6.87 0.26
C LYS A 56 39.13 -5.59 0.43
N ASP A 57 38.72 -4.71 1.34
CA ASP A 57 39.46 -3.49 1.66
C ASP A 57 40.85 -3.78 2.23
N THR A 58 40.97 -4.88 2.99
CA THR A 58 42.26 -5.35 3.54
C THR A 58 43.07 -6.14 2.50
N SER A 59 42.41 -6.73 1.49
CA SER A 59 43.04 -7.56 0.45
C SER A 59 43.74 -6.75 -0.65
N LYS A 60 43.48 -5.43 -0.74
CA LYS A 60 44.04 -4.54 -1.76
C LYS A 60 45.48 -4.09 -1.46
N SER A 61 45.98 -4.36 -0.25
CA SER A 61 47.37 -4.15 0.13
C SER A 61 47.85 -5.29 1.03
N ALA A 62 48.85 -6.03 0.54
CA ALA A 62 49.72 -6.93 1.29
C ALA A 62 49.07 -8.20 1.87
N LEU A 63 49.15 -9.30 1.10
CA LEU A 63 49.65 -10.64 1.48
C LEU A 63 49.22 -11.67 0.41
N PRO A 64 50.03 -12.70 0.11
CA PRO A 64 49.62 -13.78 -0.79
C PRO A 64 48.33 -14.42 -0.25
N GLY A 65 47.41 -14.83 -1.13
CA GLY A 65 46.07 -15.37 -0.82
C GLY A 65 46.02 -16.61 0.09
N SER A 66 47.16 -17.02 0.66
CA SER A 66 47.28 -18.02 1.71
C SER A 66 46.86 -17.52 3.10
N MET A 67 47.04 -16.22 3.41
CA MET A 67 46.78 -15.66 4.76
C MET A 67 45.38 -15.07 4.97
N VAL A 68 44.59 -14.94 3.90
CA VAL A 68 43.20 -14.45 3.97
C VAL A 68 42.26 -15.59 4.34
N ALA A 69 41.44 -15.38 5.37
CA ALA A 69 40.39 -16.31 5.71
C ALA A 69 39.26 -16.23 4.68
N ASN A 70 38.89 -17.36 4.08
CA ASN A 70 37.73 -17.44 3.20
C ASN A 70 36.50 -17.76 4.02
N VAL A 71 35.41 -17.06 3.71
CA VAL A 71 34.15 -17.14 4.46
C VAL A 71 33.03 -17.51 3.49
N VAL A 72 32.25 -18.53 3.84
CA VAL A 72 31.11 -19.02 3.04
C VAL A 72 29.89 -19.18 3.95
N ALA A 73 28.71 -18.85 3.45
CA ALA A 73 27.45 -19.02 4.17
C ALA A 73 26.85 -20.41 3.89
N ASP A 74 26.38 -21.10 4.93
CA ASP A 74 25.44 -22.20 4.83
C ASP A 74 24.04 -21.68 5.24
N GLU A 75 23.23 -21.37 4.23
CA GLU A 75 21.87 -20.86 4.43
C GLU A 75 20.92 -21.92 5.03
N ARG A 76 21.20 -23.21 4.82
CA ARG A 76 20.34 -24.30 5.31
C ARG A 76 20.39 -24.43 6.82
N THR A 77 21.55 -24.20 7.43
CA THR A 77 21.76 -24.29 8.89
C THR A 77 21.93 -22.94 9.55
N ASN A 78 21.81 -21.85 8.78
CA ASN A 78 22.12 -20.47 9.18
C ASN A 78 23.48 -20.38 9.90
N ALA A 79 24.51 -20.95 9.27
CA ALA A 79 25.86 -20.99 9.82
C ALA A 79 26.87 -20.40 8.84
N VAL A 80 27.98 -19.91 9.38
CA VAL A 80 29.09 -19.37 8.58
C VAL A 80 30.28 -20.31 8.69
N LEU A 81 30.77 -20.76 7.54
CA LEU A 81 31.97 -21.56 7.40
C LEU A 81 33.16 -20.62 7.22
N VAL A 82 34.12 -20.71 8.14
CA VAL A 82 35.34 -19.91 8.11
C VAL A 82 36.53 -20.84 7.92
N SER A 83 37.31 -20.60 6.86
CA SER A 83 38.52 -21.35 6.55
C SER A 83 39.73 -20.43 6.52
N GLY A 84 40.80 -20.79 7.20
CA GLY A 84 42.01 -19.97 7.26
C GLY A 84 42.88 -20.28 8.47
N GLU A 85 43.95 -19.53 8.61
CA GLU A 85 44.88 -19.63 9.75
C GLU A 85 44.19 -19.32 11.09
N PRO A 86 44.68 -19.86 12.22
CA PRO A 86 44.07 -19.67 13.54
C PRO A 86 43.83 -18.20 13.93
N ASN A 87 44.78 -17.31 13.63
CA ASN A 87 44.70 -15.88 13.97
C ASN A 87 43.64 -15.14 13.14
N SER A 88 43.63 -15.36 11.82
CA SER A 88 42.64 -14.78 10.91
C SER A 88 41.24 -15.29 11.24
N ARG A 89 41.11 -16.59 11.54
CA ARG A 89 39.84 -17.20 11.95
C ARG A 89 39.29 -16.60 13.24
N GLN A 90 40.11 -16.44 14.28
CA GLN A 90 39.65 -15.85 15.54
C GLN A 90 39.14 -14.42 15.36
N ARG A 91 39.81 -13.62 14.51
CA ARG A 91 39.35 -12.27 14.16
C ARG A 91 37.99 -12.28 13.48
N ILE A 92 37.79 -13.17 12.50
CA ILE A 92 36.50 -13.31 11.81
C ILE A 92 35.42 -13.80 12.77
N ILE A 93 35.71 -14.75 13.66
CA ILE A 93 34.76 -15.23 14.67
C ILE A 93 34.33 -14.10 15.61
N ALA A 94 35.26 -13.26 16.07
CA ALA A 94 34.94 -12.10 16.91
C ALA A 94 34.05 -11.09 16.17
N MET A 95 34.33 -10.85 14.90
CA MET A 95 33.52 -9.98 14.04
C MET A 95 32.10 -10.54 13.87
N ILE A 96 31.98 -11.84 13.57
CA ILE A 96 30.69 -12.52 13.42
C ILE A 96 29.88 -12.40 14.72
N LYS A 97 30.49 -12.60 15.89
CA LYS A 97 29.80 -12.42 17.19
C LYS A 97 29.34 -10.99 17.44
N GLN A 98 30.04 -9.99 16.91
CA GLN A 98 29.63 -8.60 17.01
C GLN A 98 28.47 -8.27 16.06
N LEU A 99 28.41 -8.93 14.90
CA LEU A 99 27.32 -8.78 13.92
C LEU A 99 26.07 -9.59 14.31
N ASP A 100 26.23 -10.73 14.98
CA ASP A 100 25.14 -11.57 15.49
C ASP A 100 24.56 -11.03 16.80
N ARG A 101 24.16 -9.75 16.79
CA ARG A 101 23.46 -9.12 17.92
C ARG A 101 21.96 -9.11 17.65
N GLN A 102 21.20 -9.37 18.70
CA GLN A 102 19.76 -9.19 18.68
C GLN A 102 19.45 -7.72 18.41
N GLN A 103 18.86 -7.42 17.25
CA GLN A 103 18.46 -6.06 16.92
C GLN A 103 17.42 -5.60 17.95
N ALA A 104 17.78 -4.57 18.72
CA ALA A 104 16.92 -3.99 19.73
C ALA A 104 15.78 -3.21 19.04
N VAL A 105 14.74 -3.91 18.58
CA VAL A 105 13.44 -3.36 18.14
C VAL A 105 13.58 -2.31 17.03
N GLN A 106 13.39 -2.62 15.76
CA GLN A 106 12.12 -2.94 15.13
C GLN A 106 12.50 -3.37 13.72
N GLY A 107 11.96 -4.49 13.24
CA GLY A 107 12.10 -4.83 11.83
C GLY A 107 11.69 -3.64 10.98
N ASN A 108 12.15 -3.57 9.73
CA ASN A 108 11.78 -2.49 8.80
C ASN A 108 10.25 -2.29 8.68
N THR A 109 9.43 -3.21 9.23
CA THR A 109 7.98 -3.14 9.35
C THR A 109 7.50 -2.58 10.70
N LYS A 110 6.67 -1.54 10.66
CA LYS A 110 5.94 -0.96 11.80
C LYS A 110 4.43 -0.98 11.54
N VAL A 111 3.66 -1.31 12.58
CA VAL A 111 2.20 -1.24 12.58
C VAL A 111 1.77 0.02 13.31
N ILE A 112 1.02 0.88 12.63
CA ILE A 112 0.55 2.17 13.13
C ILE A 112 -0.97 2.14 13.18
N TYR A 113 -1.55 2.32 14.37
CA TYR A 113 -2.99 2.39 14.56
C TYR A 113 -3.49 3.83 14.36
N LEU A 114 -4.48 4.01 13.48
CA LEU A 114 -5.05 5.32 13.16
C LEU A 114 -6.29 5.61 14.01
N LYS A 115 -6.48 6.88 14.38
CA LYS A 115 -7.54 7.32 15.30
C LYS A 115 -8.74 7.94 14.59
N TYR A 116 -8.52 8.74 13.55
CA TYR A 116 -9.53 9.56 12.89
C TYR A 116 -9.62 9.31 11.38
N ALA A 117 -8.48 9.10 10.73
CA ALA A 117 -8.40 8.78 9.31
C ALA A 117 -8.66 7.29 9.04
N LYS A 118 -9.17 6.97 7.85
CA LYS A 118 -9.32 5.59 7.38
C LYS A 118 -8.01 5.10 6.77
N ALA A 119 -7.57 3.91 7.15
CA ALA A 119 -6.34 3.31 6.65
C ALA A 119 -6.34 3.14 5.13
N ALA A 120 -7.48 2.77 4.53
CA ALA A 120 -7.62 2.60 3.08
C ALA A 120 -7.30 3.90 2.32
N ASP A 121 -7.89 5.01 2.75
CA ASP A 121 -7.71 6.33 2.14
C ASP A 121 -6.24 6.81 2.28
N LEU A 122 -5.59 6.54 3.41
CA LEU A 122 -4.19 6.94 3.64
C LEU A 122 -3.19 6.12 2.82
N VAL A 123 -3.45 4.85 2.50
CA VAL A 123 -2.55 4.06 1.63
C VAL A 123 -2.40 4.71 0.27
N GLU A 124 -3.51 5.15 -0.33
CA GLU A 124 -3.50 5.78 -1.66
C GLU A 124 -2.70 7.09 -1.64
N VAL A 125 -2.92 7.93 -0.64
CA VAL A 125 -2.19 9.20 -0.49
C VAL A 125 -0.70 8.97 -0.24
N LEU A 126 -0.36 8.07 0.69
CA LEU A 126 1.04 7.82 1.07
C LEU A 126 1.82 7.09 -0.03
N THR A 127 1.17 6.22 -0.81
CA THR A 127 1.81 5.59 -1.97
C THR A 127 2.15 6.61 -3.06
N GLY A 128 1.26 7.57 -3.34
CA GLY A 128 1.52 8.69 -4.24
C GLY A 128 2.67 9.61 -3.79
N ILE A 129 2.83 9.83 -2.48
CA ILE A 129 3.94 10.60 -1.93
C ILE A 129 5.25 9.79 -1.97
N SER A 130 5.19 8.49 -1.67
CA SER A 130 6.39 7.64 -1.66
C SER A 130 7.03 7.49 -3.04
N SER A 131 6.23 7.41 -4.11
CA SER A 131 6.73 7.29 -5.48
C SER A 131 7.39 8.59 -5.97
N SER A 132 6.85 9.75 -5.59
CA SER A 132 7.45 11.04 -5.91
C SER A 132 8.76 11.28 -5.15
N LEU A 133 8.82 10.94 -3.86
CA LEU A 133 10.05 11.00 -3.05
C LEU A 133 11.17 10.08 -3.57
N GLN A 134 10.83 8.94 -4.18
CA GLN A 134 11.79 8.04 -4.81
C GLN A 134 12.35 8.61 -6.13
N SER A 135 11.56 9.42 -6.83
CA SER A 135 11.93 10.03 -8.12
C SER A 135 12.89 11.21 -7.95
N ASP A 136 12.72 12.04 -6.92
CA ASP A 136 13.54 13.24 -6.69
C ASP A 136 15.01 12.93 -6.32
N LYS A 137 15.29 11.75 -5.74
CA LYS A 137 16.66 11.34 -5.36
C LYS A 137 17.45 10.68 -6.50
N GLN A 138 16.85 10.48 -7.67
CA GLN A 138 17.48 9.76 -8.78
C GLN A 138 18.36 10.66 -9.69
N SER A 139 18.41 11.96 -9.42
CA SER A 139 19.20 12.95 -10.18
C SER A 139 20.67 13.08 -9.74
N ALA A 140 21.15 12.26 -8.79
CA ALA A 140 22.54 12.29 -8.32
C ALA A 140 23.20 10.89 -8.30
N ARG A 141 23.75 10.49 -9.44
CA ARG A 141 24.68 9.35 -9.69
C ARG A 141 24.22 7.92 -9.28
N PRO A 142 24.43 6.90 -10.13
CA PRO A 142 24.07 5.52 -9.82
C PRO A 142 25.16 4.86 -8.97
N VAL A 143 25.03 4.92 -7.65
CA VAL A 143 25.74 4.01 -6.74
C VAL A 143 24.65 3.21 -6.04
N ALA A 144 24.47 1.96 -6.48
CA ALA A 144 23.58 0.94 -5.92
C ALA A 144 22.29 1.52 -5.29
N ALA A 145 21.27 1.70 -6.12
CA ALA A 145 19.90 1.82 -5.62
C ALA A 145 19.60 0.55 -4.81
N ILE A 146 19.82 0.61 -3.50
CA ILE A 146 19.05 -0.18 -2.57
C ILE A 146 17.64 0.33 -2.82
N ASP A 147 16.83 -0.47 -3.52
CA ASP A 147 15.41 -0.23 -3.64
C ASP A 147 14.90 0.03 -2.21
N LYS A 148 14.70 1.31 -1.88
CA LYS A 148 13.95 1.70 -0.68
C LYS A 148 12.51 1.41 -1.03
N ASN A 149 12.20 0.12 -1.13
CA ASN A 149 10.90 -0.37 -1.50
C ASN A 149 10.00 -0.10 -0.29
N ILE A 150 9.31 1.04 -0.33
CA ILE A 150 8.35 1.44 0.68
C ILE A 150 7.08 0.65 0.39
N ILE A 151 6.76 -0.31 1.26
CA ILE A 151 5.55 -1.11 1.13
C ILE A 151 4.57 -0.63 2.20
N ILE A 152 3.44 -0.07 1.76
CA ILE A 152 2.39 0.42 2.65
C ILE A 152 1.13 -0.41 2.38
N LYS A 153 0.58 -1.03 3.42
CA LYS A 153 -0.65 -1.82 3.37
C LYS A 153 -1.61 -1.39 4.47
N ALA A 154 -2.90 -1.33 4.16
CA ALA A 154 -3.94 -1.09 5.15
C ALA A 154 -4.53 -2.41 5.65
N HIS A 155 -4.75 -2.49 6.96
CA HIS A 155 -5.60 -3.49 7.57
C HIS A 155 -6.94 -2.85 7.96
N GLY A 156 -7.98 -3.13 7.17
CA GLY A 156 -9.29 -2.49 7.32
C GLY A 156 -10.02 -2.85 8.61
N GLN A 157 -9.84 -4.07 9.13
CA GLN A 157 -10.57 -4.53 10.33
C GLN A 157 -10.11 -3.81 11.61
N THR A 158 -8.82 -3.48 11.73
CA THR A 158 -8.26 -2.80 12.92
C THR A 158 -7.95 -1.33 12.65
N ASN A 159 -8.33 -0.79 11.48
CA ASN A 159 -7.96 0.54 10.99
C ASN A 159 -6.47 0.87 11.22
N ALA A 160 -5.58 -0.03 10.78
CA ALA A 160 -4.14 0.12 10.98
C ALA A 160 -3.39 0.16 9.65
N LEU A 161 -2.28 0.89 9.63
CA LEU A 161 -1.32 0.91 8.54
C LEU A 161 -0.12 0.02 8.90
N ILE A 162 0.21 -0.90 7.99
CA ILE A 162 1.41 -1.72 8.04
C ILE A 162 2.38 -1.07 7.05
N VAL A 163 3.46 -0.50 7.58
CA VAL A 163 4.47 0.20 6.79
C VAL A 163 5.76 -0.58 6.88
N THR A 164 6.32 -0.98 5.74
CA THR A 164 7.67 -1.53 5.65
C THR A 164 8.54 -0.54 4.89
N ALA A 165 9.50 0.07 5.58
CA ALA A 165 10.39 1.07 5.02
C ALA A 165 11.74 1.09 5.75
N ALA A 166 12.72 1.75 5.15
CA ALA A 166 13.98 2.03 5.84
C ALA A 166 13.75 2.95 7.07
N PRO A 167 14.56 2.84 8.14
CA PRO A 167 14.33 3.59 9.38
C PRO A 167 14.30 5.11 9.21
N ASP A 168 15.04 5.66 8.25
CA ASP A 168 15.03 7.08 7.93
C ASP A 168 13.66 7.52 7.37
N VAL A 169 13.14 6.78 6.39
CA VAL A 169 11.84 7.05 5.77
C VAL A 169 10.68 6.80 6.74
N MET A 170 10.80 5.82 7.65
CA MET A 170 9.78 5.53 8.65
C MET A 170 9.50 6.76 9.55
N ASN A 171 10.55 7.44 10.00
CA ASN A 171 10.41 8.63 10.83
C ASN A 171 9.69 9.77 10.09
N ASP A 172 9.94 9.92 8.79
CA ASP A 172 9.28 10.92 7.96
C ASP A 172 7.79 10.58 7.76
N LEU A 173 7.48 9.31 7.46
CA LEU A 173 6.10 8.83 7.33
C LEU A 173 5.31 9.00 8.63
N GLU A 174 5.90 8.74 9.78
CA GLU A 174 5.23 8.94 11.08
C GLU A 174 4.80 10.40 11.30
N ARG A 175 5.65 11.35 10.90
CA ARG A 175 5.32 12.78 10.98
C ARG A 175 4.16 13.15 10.06
N VAL A 176 4.18 12.66 8.82
CA VAL A 176 3.10 12.92 7.84
C VAL A 176 1.80 12.27 8.29
N ILE A 177 1.83 11.02 8.76
CA ILE A 177 0.66 10.31 9.28
C ILE A 177 0.08 11.07 10.48
N ALA A 178 0.92 11.57 11.39
CA ALA A 178 0.45 12.36 12.53
C ALA A 178 -0.25 13.67 12.12
N GLN A 179 0.14 14.26 10.99
CA GLN A 179 -0.51 15.48 10.45
C GLN A 179 -1.80 15.16 9.69
N LEU A 180 -1.91 14.00 9.07
CA LEU A 180 -3.12 13.56 8.34
C LEU A 180 -4.19 12.96 9.25
N ASP A 181 -3.79 12.29 10.33
CA ASP A 181 -4.68 11.66 11.30
C ASP A 181 -5.21 12.68 12.33
N ILE A 182 -5.98 13.66 11.85
CA ILE A 182 -6.62 14.70 12.66
C ILE A 182 -8.13 14.57 12.70
N ARG A 183 -8.74 15.08 13.77
CA ARG A 183 -10.21 15.14 13.90
C ARG A 183 -10.77 16.18 12.94
N ARG A 184 -11.63 15.74 12.00
CA ARG A 184 -12.34 16.63 11.07
C ARG A 184 -13.52 17.33 11.76
N PRO A 185 -13.70 18.66 11.60
CA PRO A 185 -14.89 19.36 12.10
C PRO A 185 -16.13 18.91 11.33
N GLN A 186 -17.28 18.85 12.01
CA GLN A 186 -18.57 18.53 11.40
C GLN A 186 -19.30 19.84 11.07
N VAL A 187 -20.03 19.86 9.96
CA VAL A 187 -20.80 21.03 9.50
C VAL A 187 -22.29 20.68 9.53
N LEU A 188 -23.08 21.51 10.20
CA LEU A 188 -24.55 21.43 10.20
C LEU A 188 -25.08 22.31 9.05
N VAL A 189 -25.86 21.72 8.15
CA VAL A 189 -26.49 22.44 7.02
C VAL A 189 -27.99 22.43 7.23
N GLU A 190 -28.57 23.62 7.40
CA GLU A 190 -30.02 23.82 7.53
C GLU A 190 -30.55 24.55 6.31
N ALA A 191 -31.62 24.03 5.71
CA ALA A 191 -32.31 24.65 4.59
C ALA A 191 -33.81 24.71 4.91
N ILE A 192 -34.38 25.92 4.84
CA ILE A 192 -35.82 26.14 4.95
C ILE A 192 -36.31 26.45 3.54
N ILE A 193 -37.16 25.58 3.00
CA ILE A 193 -37.77 25.75 1.69
C ILE A 193 -39.25 26.06 1.93
N ALA A 194 -39.69 27.26 1.52
CA ALA A 194 -41.09 27.67 1.58
C ALA A 194 -41.57 27.96 0.16
N GLU A 195 -42.62 27.26 -0.25
CA GLU A 195 -43.30 27.45 -1.52
C GLU A 195 -44.76 27.79 -1.25
N VAL A 196 -45.25 28.86 -1.88
CA VAL A 196 -46.67 29.23 -1.88
C VAL A 196 -47.09 29.36 -3.32
N GLN A 197 -48.04 28.52 -3.73
CA GLN A 197 -48.73 28.62 -5.00
C GLN A 197 -50.18 28.98 -4.70
N ASP A 198 -50.64 30.11 -5.24
CA ASP A 198 -52.03 30.55 -5.14
C ASP A 198 -52.60 30.68 -6.55
N ALA A 199 -53.78 30.11 -6.77
CA ALA A 199 -54.48 30.09 -8.04
C ALA A 199 -55.98 30.26 -7.77
N ASP A 200 -56.49 31.46 -8.06
CA ASP A 200 -57.89 31.82 -7.89
C ASP A 200 -58.66 31.76 -9.22
N GLY A 201 -59.87 31.21 -9.19
CA GLY A 201 -60.67 30.95 -10.38
C GLY A 201 -62.16 31.00 -10.08
N LEU A 202 -62.81 32.10 -10.48
CA LEU A 202 -64.24 32.32 -10.28
C LEU A 202 -65.01 32.08 -11.60
N ASN A 203 -65.90 31.09 -11.61
CA ASN A 203 -66.80 30.82 -12.74
C ASN A 203 -68.25 31.14 -12.35
N LEU A 204 -68.80 32.22 -12.92
CA LEU A 204 -70.19 32.65 -12.72
C LEU A 204 -71.01 32.43 -13.98
N GLY A 205 -72.29 32.13 -13.80
CA GLY A 205 -73.25 32.06 -14.89
C GLY A 205 -74.69 32.09 -14.41
N ILE A 206 -75.58 32.58 -15.28
CA ILE A 206 -77.01 32.77 -15.01
C ILE A 206 -77.82 31.99 -16.05
N GLN A 207 -78.83 31.27 -15.57
CA GLN A 207 -79.72 30.44 -16.38
C GLN A 207 -81.17 30.73 -16.02
N TRP A 208 -81.97 31.17 -17.00
CA TRP A 208 -83.38 31.50 -16.80
C TRP A 208 -84.29 30.64 -17.69
N ALA A 209 -85.43 30.27 -17.12
CA ALA A 209 -86.32 29.27 -17.65
C ALA A 209 -87.77 29.71 -17.56
N ASN A 210 -88.48 29.77 -18.68
CA ASN A 210 -89.91 30.09 -18.70
C ASN A 210 -90.68 29.14 -19.62
N LYS A 211 -91.77 28.55 -19.12
CA LYS A 211 -92.61 27.58 -19.86
C LYS A 211 -93.25 28.17 -21.13
N ASN A 212 -93.49 29.48 -21.17
CA ASN A 212 -94.18 30.16 -22.26
C ASN A 212 -93.24 31.00 -23.14
N ALA A 213 -92.04 31.35 -22.65
CA ALA A 213 -91.12 32.26 -23.33
C ALA A 213 -89.73 31.65 -23.65
N GLY A 214 -89.53 30.36 -23.35
CA GLY A 214 -88.28 29.64 -23.67
C GLY A 214 -87.21 29.74 -22.58
N MET A 215 -85.98 29.36 -22.94
CA MET A 215 -84.83 29.24 -22.04
C MET A 215 -83.68 30.15 -22.51
N THR A 216 -83.03 30.88 -21.61
CA THR A 216 -81.83 31.67 -21.93
C THR A 216 -80.73 31.42 -20.90
N GLN A 217 -79.48 31.40 -21.36
CA GLN A 217 -78.34 31.05 -20.52
C GLN A 217 -77.09 31.84 -20.91
N PHE A 218 -76.38 32.33 -19.88
CA PHE A 218 -75.07 32.95 -19.98
C PHE A 218 -74.15 32.29 -18.95
N THR A 219 -73.34 31.32 -19.37
CA THR A 219 -72.41 30.59 -18.49
C THR A 219 -71.07 30.40 -19.19
N ASN A 220 -69.98 30.39 -18.44
CA ASN A 220 -68.63 30.25 -19.00
C ASN A 220 -68.06 28.80 -18.96
N SER A 221 -68.68 27.83 -18.29
CA SER A 221 -68.05 26.51 -18.14
C SER A 221 -68.99 25.31 -17.82
N GLY A 222 -70.21 25.27 -18.33
CA GLY A 222 -71.14 24.16 -18.04
C GLY A 222 -72.11 23.82 -19.18
N LEU A 223 -72.63 22.60 -19.16
CA LEU A 223 -73.67 22.14 -20.09
C LEU A 223 -74.97 22.93 -19.88
N PRO A 224 -75.65 23.41 -20.93
CA PRO A 224 -76.87 24.20 -20.75
C PRO A 224 -78.08 23.43 -20.22
N ILE A 225 -78.94 24.04 -19.38
CA ILE A 225 -80.19 23.39 -18.92
C ILE A 225 -81.09 23.03 -20.10
N SER A 226 -81.06 23.81 -21.18
CA SER A 226 -81.78 23.50 -22.42
C SER A 226 -81.41 22.12 -22.98
N THR A 227 -80.12 21.75 -22.92
CA THR A 227 -79.64 20.43 -23.38
C THR A 227 -80.12 19.30 -22.48
N ALA A 228 -80.15 19.51 -21.17
CA ALA A 228 -80.65 18.53 -20.20
C ALA A 228 -82.17 18.28 -20.34
N ILE A 229 -82.97 19.34 -20.52
CA ILE A 229 -84.43 19.22 -20.73
C ILE A 229 -84.73 18.58 -22.08
N ALA A 230 -83.99 18.94 -23.13
CA ALA A 230 -84.14 18.33 -24.44
C ALA A 230 -83.82 16.82 -24.41
N GLY A 231 -82.74 16.42 -23.74
CA GLY A 231 -82.40 15.01 -23.53
C GLY A 231 -83.45 14.23 -22.74
N ALA A 232 -84.00 14.81 -21.67
CA ALA A 232 -85.05 14.17 -20.86
C ALA A 232 -86.38 13.98 -21.64
N ASN A 233 -86.75 14.96 -22.47
CA ASN A 233 -87.93 14.85 -23.34
C ASN A 233 -87.73 13.81 -24.46
N GLN A 234 -86.50 13.65 -24.95
CA GLN A 234 -86.19 12.65 -25.97
C GLN A 234 -86.19 11.23 -25.39
N TYR A 235 -85.60 11.05 -24.20
CA TYR A 235 -85.63 9.77 -23.49
C TYR A 235 -87.05 9.31 -23.15
N ASN A 236 -87.92 10.23 -22.71
CA ASN A 236 -89.32 9.90 -22.42
C ASN A 236 -90.15 9.52 -23.67
N LYS A 237 -89.70 9.88 -24.88
CA LYS A 237 -90.38 9.53 -26.12
C LYS A 237 -89.84 8.25 -26.74
N ASP A 238 -88.51 8.11 -26.80
CA ASP A 238 -87.85 7.10 -27.63
C ASP A 238 -86.88 6.19 -26.84
N GLY A 239 -86.82 6.30 -25.50
CA GLY A 239 -86.02 5.44 -24.63
C GLY A 239 -84.49 5.57 -24.80
N THR A 240 -84.03 6.52 -25.61
CA THR A 240 -82.62 6.75 -25.95
C THR A 240 -82.25 8.23 -25.79
N ILE A 241 -80.96 8.52 -25.53
CA ILE A 241 -80.42 9.89 -25.42
C ILE A 241 -79.36 10.07 -26.50
N SER A 242 -79.58 10.97 -27.47
CA SER A 242 -78.64 11.19 -28.57
C SER A 242 -77.52 12.17 -28.17
N SER A 243 -76.26 11.83 -28.50
CA SER A 243 -75.06 12.61 -28.16
C SER A 243 -74.92 13.95 -28.89
N SER A 244 -75.78 14.23 -29.89
CA SER A 244 -75.77 15.49 -30.64
C SER A 244 -76.31 16.68 -29.86
N LEU A 245 -76.94 16.46 -28.70
CA LEU A 245 -77.51 17.51 -27.85
C LEU A 245 -76.48 18.19 -26.94
N ALA A 246 -75.22 17.71 -26.93
CA ALA A 246 -74.19 18.17 -26.00
C ALA A 246 -73.25 19.28 -26.54
N SER A 247 -73.51 19.86 -27.72
CA SER A 247 -72.69 20.99 -28.22
C SER A 247 -73.41 22.33 -28.03
N ALA A 248 -72.86 23.15 -27.13
CA ALA A 248 -73.20 24.57 -27.06
C ALA A 248 -72.54 25.33 -28.22
N PRO A 249 -73.20 26.32 -28.85
CA PRO A 249 -72.52 27.21 -29.77
C PRO A 249 -71.53 28.09 -28.99
N ARG A 250 -70.23 27.98 -29.29
CA ARG A 250 -69.22 28.95 -28.86
C ARG A 250 -69.46 30.24 -29.62
N LEU A 251 -69.81 31.31 -28.90
CA LEU A 251 -69.54 32.66 -29.39
C LEU A 251 -68.05 32.93 -29.16
N VAL A 252 -67.42 33.57 -30.15
CA VAL A 252 -65.97 33.84 -30.27
C VAL A 252 -65.37 34.44 -29.00
#